data_AF-A0A1W2FCB8-F1
#
_entry.id   AF-A0A1W2FCB8-F1
#
_cell.length_a   1.000
_cell.length_b   1.000
_cell.length_c   1.000
_cell.angle_alpha   90.00
_cell.angle_beta   90.00
_cell.angle_gamma   90.00
#
_symmetry.space_group_name_H-M   'P 1'
#
loop_
_entity.id
_entity.type
_entity.pdbx_description
1 polymer ?
#
loop_
_entity_poly.entity_id
_entity_poly.type
_entity_poly.pdbx_seq_one_letter_code
_entity_poly.pdbx_strand_id
1 'polypeptide(L)'
;MRRTAYRALWLAQFASNVGTWAQTVGAQWLMGDLGGTSLQVALVQAATTLPVFLLVVPSGALGDILDRRLVLMTGQALMLLGAGALMVLTASDITTPATLLALIALMGVGQALSMPSFQAIQPELVPREEIPQAALLNGVNMNVGRAIGPALGGVLIAAVGPEATFAFNTVSFIGVLLVLGFWRRPADRRPLGSEHILTAVRSGARYVRSSPAYSRVLVRCVLFVLFASSLWALLPAIARGPLGLDAGGYGVLLGCVGAGAIGGALIVPRLLRTAGKNLVLTMATIAYAASTAIAGITTSTTVAVLSMLVTGAGWIAVLSTLNATAQVLLPAWTRARALAYYQLMLMGGQAIGAVLWGVIADALDLRWAMVIPAVAMALIAFYAVYKLPLTERQLDVTPASVWNEPPEGPDEKDGPVLVTLEWRVSEENVTQFAEAMQRVGRSRRRTGASMWGLFRDAEAPELFLETFVLATWQEHLRQHLERGTAVDVNVQQRARDLAEEDPTVRHLIWAV
;
A
#
# COMPACT_ATOMS: atom_id res chain seq x y z
N MET A 1 16.11 -12.74 16.66
CA MET A 1 15.74 -13.11 18.06
C MET A 1 16.88 -13.04 19.08
N ARG A 2 18.17 -13.04 18.68
CA ARG A 2 19.30 -13.02 19.63
C ARG A 2 19.50 -11.68 20.37
N ARG A 3 19.09 -10.55 19.76
CA ARG A 3 19.17 -9.22 20.37
C ARG A 3 17.98 -8.98 21.31
N THR A 4 18.24 -8.67 22.58
CA THR A 4 17.20 -8.52 23.62
C THR A 4 16.19 -7.41 23.29
N ALA A 5 16.65 -6.23 22.86
CA ALA A 5 15.77 -5.10 22.50
C ALA A 5 14.86 -5.44 21.31
N TYR A 6 15.43 -6.00 20.23
CA TYR A 6 14.66 -6.45 19.08
C TYR A 6 13.65 -7.54 19.46
N ARG A 7 14.06 -8.54 20.27
CA ARG A 7 13.16 -9.62 20.72
C ARG A 7 12.00 -9.10 21.55
N ALA A 8 12.27 -8.22 22.52
CA ALA A 8 11.23 -7.63 23.36
C ALA A 8 10.23 -6.82 22.53
N LEU A 9 10.71 -5.97 21.62
CA LEU A 9 9.83 -5.19 20.76
C LEU A 9 9.06 -6.05 19.78
N TRP A 10 9.70 -7.08 19.21
CA TRP A 10 9.04 -8.01 18.30
C TRP A 10 7.92 -8.79 18.98
N LEU A 11 8.13 -9.28 20.21
CA LEU A 11 7.11 -9.99 20.98
C LEU A 11 5.96 -9.07 21.37
N ALA A 12 6.27 -7.87 21.85
CA ALA A 12 5.24 -6.87 22.18
C ALA A 12 4.41 -6.51 20.95
N GLN A 13 5.05 -6.32 19.79
CA GLN A 13 4.34 -6.05 18.54
C GLN A 13 3.58 -7.25 17.98
N PHE A 14 4.07 -8.46 18.18
CA PHE A 14 3.33 -9.66 17.82
C PHE A 14 2.03 -9.76 18.61
N ALA A 15 2.10 -9.58 19.93
CA ALA A 15 0.93 -9.55 20.80
C ALA A 15 -0.04 -8.41 20.39
N SER A 16 0.48 -7.23 20.09
CA SER A 16 -0.33 -6.08 19.66
C SER A 16 -0.97 -6.26 18.28
N ASN A 17 -0.29 -6.91 17.33
CA ASN A 17 -0.89 -7.28 16.04
C ASN A 17 -2.03 -8.28 16.24
N VAL A 18 -1.81 -9.34 17.02
CA VAL A 18 -2.87 -10.33 17.36
C VAL A 18 -4.04 -9.63 18.04
N GLY A 19 -3.77 -8.73 18.99
CA GLY A 19 -4.78 -7.99 19.73
C GLY A 19 -5.58 -7.03 18.87
N THR A 20 -4.93 -6.34 17.93
CA THR A 20 -5.60 -5.45 16.98
C THR A 20 -6.57 -6.24 16.10
N TRP A 21 -6.16 -7.39 15.57
CA TRP A 21 -7.06 -8.25 14.79
C TRP A 21 -8.20 -8.84 15.61
N ALA A 22 -7.93 -9.31 16.84
CA ALA A 22 -8.96 -9.80 17.75
C ALA A 22 -9.98 -8.71 18.09
N GLN A 23 -9.51 -7.49 18.35
CA GLN A 23 -10.36 -6.33 18.56
C GLN A 23 -11.19 -5.98 17.33
N THR A 24 -10.64 -6.06 16.11
CA THR A 24 -11.43 -5.79 14.89
C THR A 24 -12.65 -6.71 14.83
N VAL A 25 -12.47 -8.00 15.13
CA VAL A 25 -13.56 -8.97 15.23
C VAL A 25 -14.57 -8.56 16.31
N GLY A 26 -14.08 -8.20 17.50
CA GLY A 26 -14.92 -7.73 18.61
C GLY A 26 -15.75 -6.50 18.26
N ALA A 27 -15.14 -5.48 17.65
CA ALA A 27 -15.81 -4.25 17.25
C ALA A 27 -16.86 -4.49 16.16
N GLN A 28 -16.54 -5.32 15.16
CA GLN A 28 -17.48 -5.67 14.09
C GLN A 28 -18.67 -6.49 14.61
N TRP A 29 -18.43 -7.39 15.56
CA TRP A 29 -19.49 -8.18 16.20
C TRP A 29 -20.39 -7.32 17.10
N LEU A 30 -19.78 -6.52 17.98
CA LEU A 30 -20.45 -5.62 18.92
C LEU A 30 -21.36 -4.63 18.20
N MET A 31 -20.95 -4.10 17.04
CA MET A 31 -21.80 -3.19 16.27
C MET A 31 -23.17 -3.79 15.94
N GLY A 32 -23.25 -5.09 15.68
CA GLY A 32 -24.54 -5.74 15.46
C GLY A 32 -25.25 -6.15 16.75
N ASP A 33 -24.55 -6.37 17.87
CA ASP A 33 -25.21 -6.52 19.20
C ASP A 33 -25.90 -5.21 19.62
N LEU A 34 -25.34 -4.07 19.21
CA LEU A 34 -25.94 -2.74 19.37
C LEU A 34 -27.12 -2.47 18.42
N GLY A 35 -27.55 -3.47 17.64
CA GLY A 35 -28.64 -3.34 16.66
C GLY A 35 -28.27 -2.48 15.44
N GLY A 36 -26.97 -2.37 15.13
CA GLY A 36 -26.51 -1.55 14.02
C GLY A 36 -26.93 -2.07 12.65
N THR A 37 -27.20 -1.17 11.70
CA THR A 37 -27.51 -1.53 10.31
C THR A 37 -26.30 -2.12 9.59
N SER A 38 -26.49 -2.69 8.39
CA SER A 38 -25.38 -3.24 7.59
C SER A 38 -24.37 -2.15 7.24
N LEU A 39 -24.83 -0.91 7.00
CA LEU A 39 -23.95 0.23 6.84
C LEU A 39 -23.14 0.50 8.11
N GLN A 40 -23.75 0.49 9.29
CA GLN A 40 -23.02 0.74 10.54
C GLN A 40 -21.97 -0.33 10.84
N VAL A 41 -22.27 -1.62 10.56
CA VAL A 41 -21.29 -2.71 10.64
C VAL A 41 -20.14 -2.47 9.66
N ALA A 42 -20.44 -2.09 8.41
CA ALA A 42 -19.43 -1.78 7.42
C ALA A 42 -18.60 -0.53 7.76
N LEU A 43 -19.21 0.46 8.45
CA LEU A 43 -18.52 1.66 8.92
C LEU A 43 -17.44 1.35 9.94
N VAL A 44 -17.48 0.21 10.65
CA VAL A 44 -16.37 -0.21 11.54
C VAL A 44 -15.08 -0.44 10.74
N GLN A 45 -15.20 -1.07 9.56
CA GLN A 45 -14.06 -1.26 8.64
C GLN A 45 -13.57 0.10 8.08
N ALA A 46 -14.51 0.99 7.74
CA ALA A 46 -14.17 2.33 7.25
C ALA A 46 -13.49 3.17 8.35
N ALA A 47 -13.97 3.13 9.59
CA ALA A 47 -13.37 3.82 10.73
C ALA A 47 -11.94 3.33 11.00
N THR A 48 -11.64 2.06 10.72
CA THR A 48 -10.29 1.51 10.86
C THR A 48 -9.35 2.00 9.75
N THR A 49 -9.82 2.08 8.50
CA THR A 49 -8.97 2.32 7.32
C THR A 49 -8.92 3.77 6.85
N LEU A 50 -9.99 4.53 7.04
CA LEU A 50 -10.10 5.93 6.58
C LEU A 50 -9.09 6.86 7.24
N PRO A 51 -8.85 6.83 8.57
CA PRO A 51 -7.82 7.67 9.18
C PRO A 51 -6.43 7.35 8.64
N VAL A 52 -6.12 6.06 8.41
CA VAL A 52 -4.85 5.64 7.81
C VAL A 52 -4.74 6.17 6.38
N PHE A 53 -5.79 6.08 5.57
CA PHE A 53 -5.82 6.68 4.24
C PHE A 53 -5.52 8.19 4.27
N LEU A 54 -6.15 8.94 5.16
CA LEU A 54 -5.98 10.39 5.23
C LEU A 54 -4.60 10.80 5.79
N LEU A 55 -4.04 10.02 6.70
CA LEU A 55 -2.90 10.42 7.52
C LEU A 55 -1.60 9.64 7.24
N VAL A 56 -1.58 8.58 6.42
CA VAL A 56 -0.35 7.79 6.16
C VAL A 56 0.76 8.60 5.50
N VAL A 57 0.42 9.55 4.63
CA VAL A 57 1.39 10.43 3.98
C VAL A 57 1.89 11.53 4.94
N PRO A 58 1.00 12.29 5.62
CA PRO A 58 1.41 13.25 6.66
C PRO A 58 2.14 12.64 7.87
N SER A 59 1.87 11.38 8.21
CA SER A 59 2.52 10.73 9.37
C SER A 59 3.97 10.35 9.09
N GLY A 60 4.28 9.85 7.90
CA GLY A 60 5.67 9.59 7.50
C GLY A 60 6.52 10.87 7.55
N ALA A 61 5.88 11.98 7.21
CA ALA A 61 6.44 13.32 7.27
C ALA A 61 6.75 13.80 8.69
N LEU A 62 5.79 13.64 9.58
CA LEU A 62 6.00 13.93 11.01
C LEU A 62 7.14 13.10 11.58
N GLY A 63 7.29 11.84 11.17
CA GLY A 63 8.40 10.96 11.58
C GLY A 63 9.79 11.33 11.01
N ASP A 64 9.86 12.26 10.07
CA ASP A 64 11.14 12.79 9.57
C ASP A 64 11.55 14.09 10.26
N ILE A 65 10.58 14.88 10.74
CA ILE A 65 10.80 16.13 11.47
C ILE A 65 10.96 15.89 12.98
N LEU A 66 10.12 15.02 13.54
CA LEU A 66 10.05 14.72 14.96
C LEU A 66 10.84 13.44 15.29
N ASP A 67 11.14 13.23 16.57
CA ASP A 67 11.70 11.95 17.02
C ASP A 67 10.70 10.83 16.74
N ARG A 68 11.10 9.89 15.88
CA ARG A 68 10.32 8.70 15.48
C ARG A 68 9.85 7.89 16.68
N ARG A 69 10.64 7.84 17.76
CA ARG A 69 10.24 7.15 18.99
C ARG A 69 9.04 7.86 19.63
N LEU A 70 9.04 9.19 19.69
CA LEU A 70 7.92 9.96 20.23
C LEU A 70 6.68 9.83 19.35
N VAL A 71 6.82 9.91 18.03
CA VAL A 71 5.69 9.72 17.10
C VAL A 71 5.07 8.32 17.27
N LEU A 72 5.90 7.28 17.37
CA LEU A 72 5.44 5.92 17.62
C LEU A 72 4.75 5.79 18.99
N MET A 73 5.34 6.35 20.07
CA MET A 73 4.73 6.33 21.40
C MET A 73 3.38 7.06 21.44
N THR A 74 3.26 8.22 20.77
CA THR A 74 1.99 8.95 20.64
C THR A 74 0.96 8.11 19.91
N GLY A 75 1.34 7.46 18.80
CA GLY A 75 0.44 6.56 18.06
C GLY A 75 -0.07 5.41 18.94
N GLN A 76 0.83 4.74 19.66
CA GLN A 76 0.49 3.66 20.59
C GLN A 76 -0.38 4.15 21.77
N ALA A 77 -0.14 5.37 22.27
CA ALA A 77 -0.96 5.97 23.33
C ALA A 77 -2.39 6.27 22.85
N LEU A 78 -2.58 6.82 21.64
CA LEU A 78 -3.92 7.03 21.07
C LEU A 78 -4.67 5.70 20.90
N MET A 79 -3.96 4.66 20.46
CA MET A 79 -4.51 3.32 20.33
C MET A 79 -4.90 2.72 21.68
N LEU A 80 -4.05 2.89 22.70
CA LEU A 80 -4.33 2.48 24.08
C LEU A 80 -5.57 3.20 24.63
N LEU A 81 -5.67 4.52 24.43
CA LEU A 81 -6.81 5.30 24.88
C LEU A 81 -8.11 4.83 24.21
N GLY A 82 -8.08 4.60 22.89
CA GLY A 82 -9.25 4.09 22.16
C GLY A 82 -9.68 2.69 22.63
N ALA A 83 -8.73 1.75 22.75
CA ALA A 83 -9.01 0.39 23.19
C ALA A 83 -9.47 0.33 24.66
N GLY A 84 -8.81 1.09 25.54
CA GLY A 84 -9.15 1.16 26.96
C GLY A 84 -10.51 1.81 27.20
N ALA A 85 -10.82 2.89 26.46
CA ALA A 85 -12.15 3.50 26.51
C ALA A 85 -13.23 2.53 26.01
N LEU A 86 -13.00 1.82 24.90
CA LEU A 86 -13.93 0.79 24.43
C LEU A 86 -14.13 -0.32 25.46
N MET A 87 -13.06 -0.84 26.04
CA MET A 87 -13.12 -1.84 27.10
C MET A 87 -14.04 -1.38 28.25
N VAL A 88 -13.83 -0.16 28.77
CA VAL A 88 -14.62 0.36 29.90
C VAL A 88 -16.07 0.61 29.50
N LEU A 89 -16.31 1.24 28.36
CA LEU A 89 -17.67 1.56 27.90
C LEU A 89 -18.48 0.30 27.57
N THR A 90 -17.84 -0.74 27.02
CA THR A 90 -18.50 -2.00 26.69
C THR A 90 -18.75 -2.83 27.94
N ALA A 91 -17.79 -2.91 28.87
CA ALA A 91 -17.99 -3.57 30.15
C ALA A 91 -19.03 -2.87 31.06
N SER A 92 -19.35 -1.60 30.77
CA SER A 92 -20.37 -0.82 31.49
C SER A 92 -21.72 -0.76 30.74
N ASP A 93 -21.89 -1.49 29.63
CA ASP A 93 -23.11 -1.55 28.82
C ASP A 93 -23.63 -0.18 28.29
N ILE A 94 -22.77 0.84 28.21
CA ILE A 94 -23.11 2.19 27.72
C ILE A 94 -22.54 2.50 26.34
N THR A 95 -22.00 1.50 25.65
CA THR A 95 -21.45 1.69 24.30
C THR A 95 -22.58 1.94 23.30
N THR A 96 -22.45 2.98 22.49
CA THR A 96 -23.33 3.27 21.35
C THR A 96 -22.60 3.07 20.03
N PRO A 97 -23.31 2.86 18.90
CA PRO A 97 -22.69 2.79 17.57
C PRO A 97 -21.78 3.99 17.26
N ALA A 98 -22.19 5.20 17.66
CA ALA A 98 -21.41 6.41 17.44
C ALA A 98 -20.10 6.41 18.25
N THR A 99 -20.16 6.05 19.53
CA THR A 99 -18.95 5.97 20.38
C THR A 99 -18.01 4.87 19.90
N LEU A 100 -18.55 3.74 19.42
CA LEU A 100 -17.77 2.65 18.86
C LEU A 100 -16.98 3.10 17.63
N LEU A 101 -17.66 3.72 16.66
CA LEU A 101 -17.01 4.23 15.44
C LEU A 101 -15.99 5.32 15.75
N ALA A 102 -16.29 6.24 16.66
CA ALA A 102 -15.38 7.32 17.03
C ALA A 102 -14.08 6.81 17.67
N LEU A 103 -14.18 5.82 18.57
CA LEU A 103 -13.01 5.25 19.23
C LEU A 103 -12.19 4.36 18.28
N ILE A 104 -12.84 3.59 17.40
CA ILE A 104 -12.14 2.86 16.33
C ILE A 104 -11.41 3.83 15.38
N ALA A 105 -12.03 4.96 15.03
CA ALA A 105 -11.39 5.99 14.23
C ALA A 105 -10.18 6.63 14.94
N LEU A 106 -10.28 6.90 16.25
CA LEU A 106 -9.16 7.36 17.07
C LEU A 106 -7.98 6.39 17.03
N MET A 107 -8.27 5.09 17.11
CA MET A 107 -7.25 4.05 16.97
C MET A 107 -6.66 4.01 15.56
N GLY A 108 -7.47 4.24 14.53
CA GLY A 108 -7.01 4.40 13.15
C GLY A 108 -6.02 5.57 13.00
N VAL A 109 -6.23 6.69 13.70
CA VAL A 109 -5.26 7.81 13.75
C VAL A 109 -3.95 7.35 14.39
N GLY A 110 -4.03 6.63 15.53
CA GLY A 110 -2.85 6.08 16.19
C GLY A 110 -2.09 5.08 15.33
N GLN A 111 -2.79 4.25 14.55
CA GLN A 111 -2.20 3.34 13.56
C GLN A 111 -1.48 4.09 12.44
N ALA A 112 -2.09 5.15 11.91
CA ALA A 112 -1.50 5.96 10.86
C ALA A 112 -0.15 6.55 11.28
N LEU A 113 -0.04 7.02 12.53
CA LEU A 113 1.22 7.53 13.11
C LEU A 113 2.24 6.42 13.40
N SER A 114 1.76 5.25 13.86
CA SER A 114 2.62 4.15 14.30
C SER A 114 3.28 3.41 13.14
N MET A 115 2.55 3.14 12.04
CA MET A 115 3.03 2.31 10.93
C MET A 115 4.38 2.77 10.33
N PRO A 116 4.50 4.02 9.83
CA PRO A 116 5.74 4.48 9.21
C PRO A 116 6.88 4.61 10.23
N SER A 117 6.58 5.11 11.43
CA SER A 117 7.55 5.26 12.52
C SER A 117 8.14 3.91 12.93
N PHE A 118 7.30 2.87 13.01
CA PHE A 118 7.73 1.52 13.35
C PHE A 118 8.60 0.90 12.25
N GLN A 119 8.21 1.02 10.98
CA GLN A 119 9.04 0.54 9.85
C GLN A 119 10.43 1.20 9.85
N ALA A 120 10.49 2.46 10.25
CA ALA A 120 11.70 3.25 10.23
C ALA A 120 12.65 2.96 11.40
N ILE A 121 12.13 2.51 12.56
CA ILE A 121 12.93 2.11 13.72
C ILE A 121 13.51 0.70 13.57
N GLN A 122 12.86 -0.19 12.80
CA GLN A 122 13.32 -1.59 12.68
C GLN A 122 14.80 -1.76 12.28
N PRO A 123 15.33 -1.04 11.27
CA PRO A 123 16.74 -1.11 10.92
C PRO A 123 17.70 -0.61 12.02
N GLU A 124 17.22 0.21 12.97
CA GLU A 124 18.01 0.73 14.08
C GLU A 124 18.18 -0.30 15.22
N LEU A 125 17.36 -1.35 15.24
CA LEU A 125 17.34 -2.38 16.29
C LEU A 125 18.30 -3.54 16.03
N VAL A 126 18.84 -3.63 14.81
CA VAL A 126 19.69 -4.73 14.36
C VAL A 126 20.87 -4.19 13.55
N PRO A 127 22.04 -4.87 13.55
CA PRO A 127 23.12 -4.55 12.63
C PRO A 127 22.69 -4.64 11.17
N ARG A 128 23.40 -3.93 10.28
CA ARG A 128 23.02 -3.82 8.85
C ARG A 128 22.93 -5.18 8.16
N GLU A 129 23.75 -6.13 8.58
CA GLU A 129 23.82 -7.50 8.03
C GLU A 129 22.61 -8.35 8.44
N GLU A 130 21.98 -8.03 9.58
CA GLU A 130 20.82 -8.75 10.13
C GLU A 130 19.47 -8.16 9.63
N ILE A 131 19.47 -7.02 8.92
CA ILE A 131 18.24 -6.35 8.43
C ILE A 131 17.34 -7.28 7.58
N PRO A 132 17.86 -8.06 6.59
CA PRO A 132 17.01 -8.94 5.80
C PRO A 132 16.31 -10.00 6.64
N GLN A 133 17.01 -10.58 7.63
CA GLN A 133 16.43 -11.56 8.54
C GLN A 133 15.37 -10.93 9.45
N ALA A 134 15.61 -9.71 9.93
CA ALA A 134 14.65 -8.96 10.72
C ALA A 134 13.37 -8.64 9.92
N ALA A 135 13.51 -8.29 8.64
CA ALA A 135 12.38 -8.05 7.74
C ALA A 135 11.55 -9.32 7.49
N LEU A 136 12.20 -10.48 7.30
CA LEU A 136 11.50 -11.77 7.17
C LEU A 136 10.70 -12.11 8.44
N LEU A 137 11.31 -11.95 9.62
CA LEU A 137 10.64 -12.15 10.91
C LEU A 137 9.44 -11.20 11.11
N ASN A 138 9.53 -9.97 10.60
CA ASN A 138 8.41 -9.03 10.63
C ASN A 138 7.27 -9.47 9.69
N GLY A 139 7.61 -9.95 8.48
CA GLY A 139 6.62 -10.53 7.57
C GLY A 139 5.87 -11.72 8.17
N VAL A 140 6.57 -12.57 8.94
CA VAL A 140 5.94 -13.67 9.72
C VAL A 140 5.01 -13.09 10.78
N ASN A 141 5.46 -12.11 11.56
CA ASN A 141 4.66 -11.45 12.61
C ASN A 141 3.32 -10.94 12.05
N MET A 142 3.36 -10.18 10.95
CA MET A 142 2.13 -9.62 10.36
C MET A 142 1.16 -10.69 9.83
N ASN A 143 1.68 -11.72 9.16
CA ASN A 143 0.82 -12.77 8.57
C ASN A 143 0.25 -13.72 9.62
N VAL A 144 1.06 -14.13 10.61
CA VAL A 144 0.62 -14.99 11.70
C VAL A 144 -0.35 -14.24 12.61
N GLY A 145 -0.08 -12.98 12.93
CA GLY A 145 -0.97 -12.14 13.72
C GLY A 145 -2.36 -12.02 13.08
N ARG A 146 -2.40 -11.79 11.75
CA ARG A 146 -3.65 -11.75 10.99
C ARG A 146 -4.40 -13.08 10.93
N ALA A 147 -3.70 -14.21 11.00
CA ALA A 147 -4.33 -15.52 10.98
C ALA A 147 -4.87 -15.93 12.37
N ILE A 148 -4.12 -15.67 13.43
CA ILE A 148 -4.46 -16.08 14.80
C ILE A 148 -5.43 -15.09 15.45
N GLY A 149 -5.26 -13.79 15.22
CA GLY A 149 -6.03 -12.73 15.87
C GLY A 149 -7.54 -12.92 15.76
N PRO A 150 -8.11 -13.16 14.58
CA PRO A 150 -9.56 -13.36 14.46
C PRO A 150 -10.10 -14.60 15.18
N ALA A 151 -9.35 -15.70 15.15
CA ALA A 151 -9.74 -16.92 15.86
C ALA A 151 -9.71 -16.69 17.39
N LEU A 152 -8.67 -16.02 17.89
CA LEU A 152 -8.61 -15.60 19.29
C LEU A 152 -9.75 -14.65 19.64
N GLY A 153 -10.05 -13.68 18.77
CA GLY A 153 -11.16 -12.74 18.93
C GLY A 153 -12.50 -13.47 19.07
N GLY A 154 -12.83 -14.39 18.16
CA GLY A 154 -14.05 -15.19 18.24
C GLY A 154 -14.16 -16.01 19.51
N VAL A 155 -13.07 -16.64 19.96
CA VAL A 155 -13.03 -17.39 21.23
C VAL A 155 -13.25 -16.46 22.42
N LEU A 156 -12.61 -15.30 22.45
CA LEU A 156 -12.77 -14.32 23.53
C LEU A 156 -14.20 -13.78 23.60
N ILE A 157 -14.81 -13.48 22.46
CA ILE A 157 -16.20 -13.00 22.40
C ILE A 157 -17.17 -14.09 22.86
N ALA A 158 -16.97 -15.34 22.42
CA ALA A 158 -17.83 -16.45 22.81
C ALA A 158 -17.72 -16.82 24.30
N ALA A 159 -16.54 -16.64 24.90
CA ALA A 159 -16.28 -17.02 26.29
C ALA A 159 -16.66 -15.93 27.31
N VAL A 160 -16.43 -14.66 26.98
CA VAL A 160 -16.60 -13.53 27.91
C VAL A 160 -17.47 -12.45 27.31
N GLY A 161 -17.17 -12.03 26.07
CA GLY A 161 -17.85 -10.93 25.39
C GLY A 161 -16.88 -10.06 24.59
N PRO A 162 -17.39 -9.10 23.79
CA PRO A 162 -16.55 -8.22 22.98
C PRO A 162 -15.51 -7.41 23.78
N GLU A 163 -15.83 -7.02 25.01
CA GLU A 163 -14.96 -6.29 25.93
C GLU A 163 -13.65 -7.01 26.23
N ALA A 164 -13.63 -8.35 26.22
CA ALA A 164 -12.41 -9.13 26.42
C ALA A 164 -11.41 -8.92 25.28
N THR A 165 -11.88 -8.71 24.05
CA THR A 165 -11.00 -8.39 22.91
C THR A 165 -10.36 -7.01 23.07
N PHE A 166 -11.13 -6.03 23.58
CA PHE A 166 -10.63 -4.68 23.85
C PHE A 166 -9.66 -4.67 25.03
N ALA A 167 -9.93 -5.44 26.09
CA ALA A 167 -9.04 -5.62 27.22
C ALA A 167 -7.70 -6.23 26.81
N PHE A 168 -7.74 -7.32 26.03
CA PHE A 168 -6.54 -7.95 25.51
C PHE A 168 -5.69 -6.97 24.69
N ASN A 169 -6.33 -6.19 23.81
CA ASN A 169 -5.61 -5.21 22.99
C ASN A 169 -5.06 -4.04 23.83
N THR A 170 -5.80 -3.57 24.83
CA THR A 170 -5.38 -2.55 25.80
C THR A 170 -4.09 -2.98 26.51
N VAL A 171 -4.06 -4.20 27.05
CA VAL A 171 -2.86 -4.76 27.71
C VAL A 171 -1.70 -4.87 26.72
N SER A 172 -1.97 -5.25 25.47
CA SER A 172 -0.94 -5.36 24.44
C SER A 172 -0.26 -4.00 24.14
N PHE A 173 -1.03 -2.90 24.07
CA PHE A 173 -0.48 -1.56 23.85
C PHE A 173 0.32 -1.06 25.04
N ILE A 174 -0.11 -1.35 26.27
CA ILE A 174 0.70 -1.09 27.47
C ILE A 174 2.05 -1.81 27.36
N GLY A 175 2.04 -3.08 26.95
CA GLY A 175 3.27 -3.84 26.71
C GLY A 175 4.22 -3.18 25.70
N VAL A 176 3.69 -2.73 24.56
CA VAL A 176 4.48 -2.01 23.54
C VAL A 176 5.03 -0.70 24.09
N LEU A 177 4.21 0.10 24.79
CA LEU A 177 4.62 1.37 25.39
C LEU A 177 5.71 1.19 26.45
N LEU A 178 5.61 0.16 27.29
CA LEU A 178 6.65 -0.16 28.27
C LEU A 178 7.97 -0.51 27.58
N VAL A 179 7.95 -1.40 26.58
CA VAL A 179 9.16 -1.77 25.83
C VAL A 179 9.79 -0.56 25.14
N LEU A 180 8.97 0.29 24.51
CA LEU A 180 9.45 1.54 23.90
C LEU A 180 9.96 2.54 24.94
N GLY A 181 9.34 2.60 26.11
CA GLY A 181 9.72 3.44 27.24
C GLY A 181 11.11 3.10 27.80
N PHE A 182 11.43 1.81 27.90
CA PHE A 182 12.73 1.33 28.34
C PHE A 182 13.80 1.33 27.23
N TRP A 183 13.38 1.30 25.97
CA TRP A 183 14.32 1.36 24.86
C TRP A 183 14.91 2.76 24.70
N ARG A 184 16.23 2.88 24.92
CA ARG A 184 17.00 4.09 24.61
C ARG A 184 17.45 4.04 23.16
N ARG A 185 16.87 4.90 22.33
CA ARG A 185 17.24 5.05 20.92
C ARG A 185 18.68 5.59 20.83
N PRO A 186 19.57 4.97 20.04
CA PRO A 186 20.87 5.57 19.72
C PRO A 186 20.67 6.94 19.04
N ALA A 187 21.45 7.95 19.41
CA ALA A 187 21.31 9.29 18.84
C ALA A 187 21.50 9.26 17.31
N ASP A 188 20.50 9.79 16.59
CA ASP A 188 20.48 9.79 15.13
C ASP A 188 21.41 10.90 14.61
N ARG A 189 22.57 10.54 14.05
CA ARG A 189 23.45 11.45 13.33
C ARG A 189 23.05 11.44 11.86
N ARG A 190 22.11 12.30 11.45
CA ARG A 190 21.83 12.58 10.03
C ARG A 190 22.55 13.86 9.62
N PRO A 191 23.64 13.77 8.86
CA PRO A 191 24.47 14.95 8.55
C PRO A 191 23.82 15.95 7.59
N LEU A 192 22.74 15.56 6.88
CA LEU A 192 22.23 16.33 5.73
C LEU A 192 20.74 16.71 5.83
N GLY A 193 20.07 16.44 6.96
CA GLY A 193 18.63 16.68 7.11
C GLY A 193 17.75 15.78 6.22
N SER A 194 16.45 15.75 6.49
CA SER A 194 15.47 15.06 5.63
C SER A 194 15.07 15.95 4.45
N GLU A 195 14.86 15.36 3.27
CA GLU A 195 14.16 16.07 2.19
C GLU A 195 12.83 16.64 2.68
N HIS A 196 12.44 17.81 2.16
CA HIS A 196 11.12 18.35 2.43
C HIS A 196 10.04 17.36 1.97
N ILE A 197 9.10 17.07 2.86
CA ILE A 197 8.02 16.10 2.64
C ILE A 197 7.20 16.43 1.41
N LEU A 198 6.91 17.71 1.21
CA LEU A 198 6.06 18.13 0.11
C LEU A 198 6.74 17.89 -1.25
N THR A 199 8.06 18.08 -1.34
CA THR A 199 8.84 17.71 -2.53
C THR A 199 8.95 16.19 -2.67
N ALA A 200 9.09 15.45 -1.58
CA ALA A 200 9.05 13.98 -1.61
C ALA A 200 7.70 13.42 -2.11
N VAL A 201 6.58 13.94 -1.62
CA VAL A 201 5.22 13.55 -2.06
C VAL A 201 5.00 13.91 -3.52
N ARG A 202 5.36 15.13 -3.94
CA ARG A 202 5.26 15.56 -5.35
C ARG A 202 6.12 14.71 -6.28
N SER A 203 7.34 14.37 -5.88
CA SER A 203 8.23 13.48 -6.65
C SER A 203 7.63 12.08 -6.81
N GLY A 204 7.03 11.51 -5.75
CA GLY A 204 6.31 10.24 -5.80
C GLY A 204 5.10 10.31 -6.74
N ALA A 205 4.27 11.35 -6.64
CA ALA A 205 3.12 11.55 -7.53
C ALA A 205 3.54 11.63 -9.01
N ARG A 206 4.62 12.37 -9.30
CA ARG A 206 5.16 12.52 -10.65
C ARG A 206 5.65 11.19 -11.21
N TYR A 207 6.37 10.41 -10.39
CA TYR A 207 6.81 9.07 -10.76
C TYR A 207 5.63 8.15 -11.09
N VAL A 208 4.61 8.12 -10.21
CA VAL A 208 3.39 7.31 -10.41
C VAL A 208 2.72 7.66 -11.73
N ARG A 209 2.43 8.94 -11.97
CA ARG A 209 1.77 9.39 -13.22
C ARG A 209 2.58 9.08 -14.47
N SER A 210 3.92 9.13 -14.37
CA SER A 210 4.82 8.95 -15.51
C SER A 210 5.26 7.49 -15.73
N SER A 211 4.84 6.55 -14.87
CA SER A 211 5.18 5.13 -14.96
C SER A 211 3.95 4.27 -15.24
N PRO A 212 3.63 3.98 -16.53
CA PRO A 212 2.45 3.19 -16.90
C PRO A 212 2.43 1.78 -16.29
N ALA A 213 3.61 1.17 -16.12
CA ALA A 213 3.70 -0.14 -15.49
C ALA A 213 3.26 -0.10 -14.02
N TYR A 214 3.67 0.94 -13.28
CA TYR A 214 3.27 1.12 -11.88
C TYR A 214 1.80 1.53 -11.74
N SER A 215 1.32 2.43 -12.60
CA SER A 215 -0.09 2.83 -12.64
C SER A 215 -1.03 1.65 -12.87
N ARG A 216 -0.67 0.70 -13.74
CA ARG A 216 -1.46 -0.55 -13.93
C ARG A 216 -1.55 -1.37 -12.64
N VAL A 217 -0.47 -1.45 -11.85
CA VAL A 217 -0.49 -2.12 -10.54
C VAL A 217 -1.43 -1.42 -9.58
N LEU A 218 -1.36 -0.07 -9.50
CA LEU A 218 -2.24 0.72 -8.62
C LEU A 218 -3.71 0.57 -9.01
N VAL A 219 -4.04 0.69 -10.30
CA VAL A 219 -5.41 0.56 -10.80
C VAL A 219 -5.97 -0.83 -10.49
N ARG A 220 -5.20 -1.90 -10.77
CA ARG A 220 -5.62 -3.26 -10.40
C ARG A 220 -5.81 -3.43 -8.89
N CYS A 221 -4.96 -2.79 -8.08
CA CYS A 221 -5.09 -2.82 -6.63
C CYS A 221 -6.40 -2.15 -6.17
N VAL A 222 -6.67 -0.92 -6.62
CA VAL A 222 -7.90 -0.19 -6.27
C VAL A 222 -9.13 -0.97 -6.69
N LEU A 223 -9.15 -1.44 -7.95
CA LEU A 223 -10.27 -2.21 -8.47
C LEU A 223 -10.51 -3.47 -7.64
N PHE A 224 -9.49 -4.29 -7.39
CA PHE A 224 -9.65 -5.49 -6.57
C PHE A 224 -10.18 -5.14 -5.17
N VAL A 225 -9.52 -4.21 -4.48
CA VAL A 225 -9.78 -3.91 -3.07
C VAL A 225 -11.14 -3.25 -2.85
N LEU A 226 -11.56 -2.36 -3.77
CA LEU A 226 -12.85 -1.69 -3.71
C LEU A 226 -13.99 -2.70 -3.66
N PHE A 227 -13.98 -3.70 -4.54
CA PHE A 227 -15.01 -4.73 -4.59
C PHE A 227 -14.79 -5.81 -3.51
N ALA A 228 -13.54 -6.23 -3.28
CA ALA A 228 -13.22 -7.27 -2.29
C ALA A 228 -13.52 -6.86 -0.84
N SER A 229 -13.56 -5.54 -0.58
CA SER A 229 -13.90 -4.99 0.74
C SER A 229 -15.33 -5.33 1.18
N SER A 230 -16.25 -5.66 0.26
CA SER A 230 -17.64 -6.01 0.60
C SER A 230 -17.66 -7.13 1.63
N LEU A 231 -16.92 -8.20 1.36
CA LEU A 231 -16.87 -9.37 2.24
C LEU A 231 -16.29 -9.01 3.60
N TRP A 232 -15.15 -8.31 3.66
CA TRP A 232 -14.54 -7.92 4.94
C TRP A 232 -15.44 -7.00 5.79
N ALA A 233 -16.17 -6.10 5.13
CA ALA A 233 -17.03 -5.13 5.79
C ALA A 233 -18.34 -5.76 6.31
N LEU A 234 -18.86 -6.78 5.61
CA LEU A 234 -20.21 -7.31 5.83
C LEU A 234 -20.25 -8.79 6.27
N LEU A 235 -19.11 -9.47 6.37
CA LEU A 235 -19.03 -10.85 6.88
C LEU A 235 -19.73 -11.05 8.25
N PRO A 236 -19.64 -10.13 9.23
CA PRO A 236 -20.37 -10.28 10.48
C PRO A 236 -21.89 -10.29 10.28
N ALA A 237 -22.40 -9.47 9.36
CA ALA A 237 -23.82 -9.44 9.02
C ALA A 237 -24.25 -10.75 8.32
N ILE A 238 -23.38 -11.34 7.50
CA ILE A 238 -23.63 -12.65 6.85
C ILE A 238 -23.67 -13.76 7.90
N ALA A 239 -22.71 -13.73 8.83
CA ALA A 239 -22.62 -14.70 9.91
C ALA A 239 -23.86 -14.66 10.80
N ARG A 240 -24.26 -13.47 11.29
CA ARG A 240 -25.41 -13.31 12.19
C ARG A 240 -26.75 -13.53 11.47
N GLY A 241 -26.89 -13.06 10.24
CA GLY A 241 -28.15 -13.12 9.48
C GLY A 241 -28.36 -14.47 8.78
N PRO A 242 -28.05 -14.59 7.47
CA PRO A 242 -28.33 -15.80 6.68
C PRO A 242 -27.77 -17.12 7.23
N LEU A 243 -26.64 -17.09 7.93
CA LEU A 243 -26.00 -18.30 8.47
C LEU A 243 -26.42 -18.62 9.91
N GLY A 244 -27.09 -17.69 10.62
CA GLY A 244 -27.52 -17.87 12.01
C GLY A 244 -26.40 -18.23 13.00
N LEU A 245 -25.18 -17.77 12.72
CA LEU A 245 -24.00 -18.03 13.56
C LEU A 245 -23.90 -17.04 14.70
N ASP A 246 -23.28 -17.47 15.78
CA ASP A 246 -22.83 -16.64 16.90
C ASP A 246 -21.41 -16.10 16.66
N ALA A 247 -20.85 -15.42 17.66
CA ALA A 247 -19.51 -14.84 17.58
C ALA A 247 -18.43 -15.90 17.39
N GLY A 248 -18.64 -17.11 17.96
CA GLY A 248 -17.75 -18.25 17.76
C GLY A 248 -17.72 -18.69 16.31
N GLY A 249 -18.90 -18.85 15.68
CA GLY A 249 -19.02 -19.18 14.27
C GLY A 249 -18.42 -18.12 13.34
N TYR A 250 -18.60 -16.83 13.64
CA TYR A 250 -17.93 -15.74 12.93
C TYR A 250 -16.40 -15.79 13.07
N GLY A 251 -15.89 -16.09 14.26
CA GLY A 251 -14.47 -16.33 14.50
C GLY A 251 -13.91 -17.49 13.70
N VAL A 252 -14.67 -18.59 13.57
CA VAL A 252 -14.31 -19.75 12.73
C VAL A 252 -14.21 -19.33 11.26
N LEU A 253 -15.18 -18.58 10.72
CA LEU A 253 -15.13 -18.08 9.34
C LEU A 253 -13.86 -17.27 9.08
N LEU A 254 -13.53 -16.32 9.95
CA LEU A 254 -12.30 -15.53 9.81
C LEU A 254 -11.02 -16.36 10.03
N GLY A 255 -11.04 -17.34 10.94
CA GLY A 255 -9.96 -18.30 11.12
C GLY A 255 -9.69 -19.08 9.81
N CYS A 256 -10.74 -19.48 9.09
CA CYS A 256 -10.63 -20.11 7.78
C CYS A 256 -10.07 -19.15 6.72
N VAL A 257 -10.44 -17.86 6.71
CA VAL A 257 -9.77 -16.86 5.87
C VAL A 257 -8.27 -16.79 6.18
N GLY A 258 -7.89 -16.80 7.46
CA GLY A 258 -6.50 -16.84 7.90
C GLY A 258 -5.74 -18.09 7.42
N ALA A 259 -6.32 -19.27 7.62
CA ALA A 259 -5.75 -20.55 7.19
C ALA A 259 -5.59 -20.61 5.66
N GLY A 260 -6.60 -20.16 4.91
CA GLY A 260 -6.55 -20.02 3.46
C GLY A 260 -5.43 -19.08 3.00
N ALA A 261 -5.23 -17.96 3.69
CA ALA A 261 -4.14 -17.03 3.39
C ALA A 261 -2.75 -17.64 3.66
N ILE A 262 -2.59 -18.45 4.71
CA ILE A 262 -1.33 -19.19 4.95
C ILE A 262 -1.08 -20.19 3.81
N GLY A 263 -2.10 -21.00 3.46
CA GLY A 263 -2.00 -21.95 2.35
C GLY A 263 -1.68 -21.27 1.01
N GLY A 264 -2.35 -20.15 0.72
CA GLY A 264 -2.09 -19.32 -0.45
C GLY A 264 -0.65 -18.80 -0.48
N ALA A 265 -0.11 -18.31 0.64
CA ALA A 265 1.27 -17.82 0.71
C ALA A 265 2.32 -18.90 0.38
N LEU A 266 2.04 -20.18 0.66
CA LEU A 266 2.92 -21.31 0.35
C LEU A 266 2.84 -21.75 -1.13
N ILE A 267 1.68 -21.57 -1.76
CA ILE A 267 1.38 -22.04 -3.12
C ILE A 267 1.72 -20.97 -4.17
N VAL A 268 1.43 -19.70 -3.88
CA VAL A 268 1.59 -18.57 -4.82
C VAL A 268 2.99 -18.47 -5.43
N PRO A 269 4.11 -18.61 -4.69
CA PRO A 269 5.44 -18.54 -5.29
C PRO A 269 5.68 -19.61 -6.36
N ARG A 270 5.10 -20.81 -6.21
CA ARG A 270 5.20 -21.89 -7.21
C ARG A 270 4.37 -21.55 -8.44
N LEU A 271 3.13 -21.10 -8.24
CA LEU A 271 2.25 -20.69 -9.35
C LEU A 271 2.81 -19.52 -10.14
N LEU A 272 3.44 -18.54 -9.50
CA LEU A 272 4.07 -17.40 -10.19
C LEU A 272 5.23 -17.84 -11.08
N ARG A 273 5.94 -18.92 -10.73
CA ARG A 273 7.04 -19.47 -11.54
C ARG A 273 6.56 -20.26 -12.75
N THR A 274 5.40 -20.94 -12.65
CA THR A 274 4.90 -21.82 -13.71
C THR A 274 3.87 -21.15 -14.63
N ALA A 275 2.99 -20.31 -14.07
CA ALA A 275 1.83 -19.75 -14.77
C ALA A 275 1.96 -18.26 -15.11
N GLY A 276 2.91 -17.54 -14.51
CA GLY A 276 3.10 -16.10 -14.70
C GLY A 276 2.17 -15.22 -13.86
N LYS A 277 2.51 -13.93 -13.76
CA LYS A 277 1.86 -12.98 -12.83
C LYS A 277 0.40 -12.72 -13.20
N ASN A 278 0.12 -12.58 -14.50
CA ASN A 278 -1.21 -12.20 -14.98
C ASN A 278 -2.23 -13.31 -14.74
N LEU A 279 -1.87 -14.56 -15.06
CA LEU A 279 -2.76 -15.70 -14.87
C LEU A 279 -3.04 -15.95 -13.38
N VAL A 280 -2.00 -15.89 -12.52
CA VAL A 280 -2.18 -16.03 -11.06
C VAL A 280 -3.12 -14.95 -10.51
N LEU A 281 -2.96 -13.69 -10.93
CA LEU A 281 -3.85 -12.60 -10.51
C LEU A 281 -5.30 -12.82 -10.97
N THR A 282 -5.50 -13.21 -12.22
CA THR A 282 -6.85 -13.46 -12.76
C THR A 282 -7.51 -14.63 -12.04
N MET A 283 -6.81 -15.76 -11.89
CA MET A 283 -7.34 -16.93 -11.18
C MET A 283 -7.66 -16.62 -9.72
N ALA A 284 -6.78 -15.93 -9.01
CA ALA A 284 -7.00 -15.54 -7.62
C ALA A 284 -8.17 -14.55 -7.47
N THR A 285 -8.32 -13.61 -8.40
CA THR A 285 -9.43 -12.64 -8.40
C THR A 285 -10.76 -13.34 -8.67
N ILE A 286 -10.82 -14.26 -9.63
CA ILE A 286 -12.01 -15.06 -9.95
C ILE A 286 -12.38 -15.96 -8.77
N ALA A 287 -11.39 -16.64 -8.16
CA ALA A 287 -11.62 -17.49 -6.99
C ALA A 287 -12.16 -16.68 -5.80
N TYR A 288 -11.61 -15.50 -5.53
CA TYR A 288 -12.11 -14.60 -4.51
C TYR A 288 -13.54 -14.14 -4.81
N ALA A 289 -13.82 -13.72 -6.05
CA ALA A 289 -15.14 -13.30 -6.50
C ALA A 289 -16.19 -14.41 -6.33
N ALA A 290 -15.87 -15.63 -6.78
CA ALA A 290 -16.74 -16.79 -6.61
C ALA A 290 -17.00 -17.09 -5.12
N SER A 291 -15.97 -17.08 -4.28
CA SER A 291 -16.14 -17.28 -2.84
C SER A 291 -17.00 -16.21 -2.17
N THR A 292 -16.89 -14.95 -2.62
CA THR A 292 -17.69 -13.82 -2.13
C THR A 292 -19.16 -13.99 -2.54
N ALA A 293 -19.43 -14.33 -3.79
CA ALA A 293 -20.78 -14.61 -4.26
C ALA A 293 -21.40 -15.78 -3.48
N ILE A 294 -20.65 -16.88 -3.28
CA ILE A 294 -21.07 -18.04 -2.49
C ILE A 294 -21.44 -17.63 -1.07
N ALA A 295 -20.62 -16.81 -0.41
CA ALA A 295 -20.87 -16.33 0.95
C ALA A 295 -22.19 -15.53 1.06
N GLY A 296 -22.56 -14.77 0.01
CA GLY A 296 -23.80 -14.00 -0.01
C GLY A 296 -25.07 -14.76 -0.37
N ILE A 297 -24.96 -15.98 -0.93
CA ILE A 297 -26.12 -16.78 -1.37
C ILE A 297 -26.32 -18.06 -0.55
N THR A 298 -25.28 -18.54 0.13
CA THR A 298 -25.33 -19.80 0.86
C THR A 298 -25.97 -19.61 2.24
N THR A 299 -26.78 -20.59 2.63
CA THR A 299 -27.27 -20.76 4.01
C THR A 299 -26.56 -21.90 4.72
N SER A 300 -25.69 -22.64 4.02
CA SER A 300 -24.96 -23.76 4.60
C SER A 300 -23.65 -23.29 5.21
N THR A 301 -23.51 -23.47 6.53
CA THR A 301 -22.29 -23.15 7.27
C THR A 301 -21.06 -23.85 6.70
N THR A 302 -21.17 -25.12 6.30
CA THR A 302 -20.05 -25.86 5.70
C THR A 302 -19.58 -25.23 4.39
N VAL A 303 -20.50 -24.82 3.53
CA VAL A 303 -20.17 -24.17 2.26
C VAL A 303 -19.54 -22.79 2.51
N ALA A 304 -20.04 -22.04 3.50
CA ALA A 304 -19.44 -20.77 3.91
C ALA A 304 -18.02 -20.95 4.46
N VAL A 305 -17.78 -21.95 5.31
CA VAL A 305 -16.45 -22.28 5.85
C VAL A 305 -15.46 -22.62 4.75
N LEU A 306 -15.86 -23.48 3.80
CA LEU A 306 -15.00 -23.85 2.67
C LEU A 306 -14.74 -22.66 1.73
N SER A 307 -15.72 -21.78 1.52
CA SER A 307 -15.52 -20.58 0.70
C SER A 307 -14.54 -19.61 1.34
N MET A 308 -14.53 -19.47 2.68
CA MET A 308 -13.58 -18.61 3.40
C MET A 308 -12.12 -19.04 3.23
N LEU A 309 -11.83 -20.35 3.11
CA LEU A 309 -10.47 -20.81 2.78
C LEU A 309 -10.02 -20.29 1.40
N VAL A 310 -10.92 -20.33 0.41
CA VAL A 310 -10.67 -19.82 -0.95
C VAL A 310 -10.53 -18.30 -0.94
N THR A 311 -11.37 -17.60 -0.17
CA THR A 311 -11.27 -16.15 0.05
C THR A 311 -9.87 -15.76 0.56
N GLY A 312 -9.39 -16.43 1.61
CA GLY A 312 -8.07 -16.18 2.18
C GLY A 312 -6.93 -16.38 1.19
N ALA A 313 -6.97 -17.48 0.44
CA ALA A 313 -5.97 -17.81 -0.57
C ALA A 313 -5.98 -16.80 -1.74
N GLY A 314 -7.18 -16.41 -2.21
CA GLY A 314 -7.34 -15.41 -3.27
C GLY A 314 -6.85 -14.03 -2.83
N TRP A 315 -7.19 -13.62 -1.61
CA TRP A 315 -6.77 -12.34 -1.03
C TRP A 315 -5.25 -12.21 -0.96
N ILE A 316 -4.57 -13.19 -0.37
CA ILE A 316 -3.11 -13.15 -0.26
C ILE A 316 -2.45 -13.22 -1.63
N ALA A 317 -2.96 -14.04 -2.55
CA ALA A 317 -2.41 -14.19 -3.88
C ALA A 317 -2.44 -12.87 -4.65
N VAL A 318 -3.56 -12.15 -4.62
CA VAL A 318 -3.68 -10.86 -5.29
C VAL A 318 -2.80 -9.80 -4.62
N LEU A 319 -2.94 -9.59 -3.31
CA LEU A 319 -2.22 -8.51 -2.64
C LEU A 319 -0.70 -8.73 -2.60
N SER A 320 -0.24 -9.95 -2.36
CA SER A 320 1.20 -10.25 -2.38
C SER A 320 1.80 -10.08 -3.78
N THR A 321 1.10 -10.51 -4.82
CA THR A 321 1.59 -10.38 -6.21
C THR A 321 1.63 -8.91 -6.63
N LEU A 322 0.59 -8.12 -6.34
CA LEU A 322 0.57 -6.69 -6.64
C LEU A 322 1.63 -5.93 -5.83
N ASN A 323 1.76 -6.22 -4.54
CA ASN A 323 2.75 -5.56 -3.69
C ASN A 323 4.19 -5.90 -4.11
N ALA A 324 4.50 -7.17 -4.39
CA ALA A 324 5.80 -7.58 -4.89
C ALA A 324 6.10 -6.94 -6.26
N THR A 325 5.12 -6.89 -7.17
CA THR A 325 5.28 -6.24 -8.47
C THR A 325 5.51 -4.73 -8.31
N ALA A 326 4.78 -4.07 -7.41
CA ALA A 326 5.00 -2.68 -7.06
C ALA A 326 6.44 -2.46 -6.59
N GLN A 327 6.96 -3.26 -5.66
CA GLN A 327 8.31 -3.10 -5.13
C GLN A 327 9.41 -3.28 -6.20
N VAL A 328 9.25 -4.25 -7.11
CA VAL A 328 10.23 -4.55 -8.17
C VAL A 328 10.26 -3.46 -9.26
N LEU A 329 9.13 -2.81 -9.53
CA LEU A 329 9.04 -1.72 -10.52
C LEU A 329 9.61 -0.38 -10.02
N LEU A 330 10.00 -0.30 -8.74
CA LEU A 330 10.42 0.94 -8.10
C LEU A 330 11.93 1.02 -7.90
N PRO A 331 12.61 2.01 -8.53
CA PRO A 331 13.98 2.37 -8.22
C PRO A 331 14.16 2.70 -6.73
N ALA A 332 15.37 2.52 -6.21
CA ALA A 332 15.67 2.71 -4.79
C ALA A 332 15.27 4.12 -4.28
N TRP A 333 15.51 5.17 -5.08
CA TRP A 333 15.27 6.56 -4.70
C TRP A 333 13.78 6.93 -4.57
N THR A 334 12.87 6.26 -5.31
CA THR A 334 11.41 6.49 -5.19
C THR A 334 10.67 5.43 -4.39
N ARG A 335 11.29 4.30 -4.06
CA ARG A 335 10.60 3.10 -3.56
C ARG A 335 9.68 3.39 -2.38
N ALA A 336 10.18 4.04 -1.34
CA ALA A 336 9.38 4.35 -0.15
C ALA A 336 8.18 5.26 -0.46
N ARG A 337 8.39 6.30 -1.29
CA ARG A 337 7.39 7.32 -1.64
C ARG A 337 6.28 6.74 -2.52
N ALA A 338 6.66 6.00 -3.55
CA ALA A 338 5.69 5.36 -4.44
C ALA A 338 4.94 4.22 -3.73
N LEU A 339 5.59 3.47 -2.83
CA LEU A 339 4.92 2.45 -2.03
C LEU A 339 3.91 3.05 -1.05
N ALA A 340 4.12 4.28 -0.56
CA ALA A 340 3.12 5.01 0.21
C ALA A 340 1.85 5.26 -0.62
N TYR A 341 1.95 5.58 -1.92
CA TYR A 341 0.79 5.65 -2.81
C TYR A 341 0.09 4.30 -2.98
N TYR A 342 0.84 3.19 -3.02
CA TYR A 342 0.22 1.85 -3.05
C TYR A 342 -0.61 1.60 -1.77
N GLN A 343 -0.05 1.92 -0.59
CA GLN A 343 -0.76 1.79 0.68
C GLN A 343 -1.98 2.72 0.76
N LEU A 344 -1.84 3.95 0.28
CA LEU A 344 -2.93 4.92 0.18
C LEU A 344 -4.08 4.37 -0.67
N MET A 345 -3.78 3.84 -1.85
CA MET A 345 -4.78 3.24 -2.73
C MET A 345 -5.44 1.99 -2.12
N LEU A 346 -4.66 1.17 -1.42
CA LEU A 346 -5.16 0.00 -0.69
C LEU A 346 -6.14 0.41 0.42
N MET A 347 -5.75 1.33 1.30
CA MET A 347 -6.58 1.77 2.43
C MET A 347 -7.80 2.56 1.96
N GLY A 348 -7.63 3.46 0.99
CA GLY A 348 -8.72 4.24 0.41
C GLY A 348 -9.74 3.36 -0.30
N GLY A 349 -9.29 2.35 -1.05
CA GLY A 349 -10.17 1.37 -1.68
C GLY A 349 -11.00 0.58 -0.67
N GLN A 350 -10.41 0.17 0.46
CA GLN A 350 -11.15 -0.52 1.53
C GLN A 350 -12.15 0.40 2.22
N ALA A 351 -11.76 1.63 2.55
CA ALA A 351 -12.63 2.59 3.24
C ALA A 351 -13.85 2.95 2.38
N ILE A 352 -13.61 3.34 1.12
CA ILE A 352 -14.66 3.71 0.17
C ILE A 352 -15.55 2.49 -0.13
N GLY A 353 -14.95 1.33 -0.35
CA GLY A 353 -15.68 0.10 -0.65
C GLY A 353 -16.55 -0.35 0.52
N ALA A 354 -16.05 -0.30 1.75
CA ALA A 354 -16.84 -0.64 2.94
C ALA A 354 -18.11 0.22 3.04
N VAL A 355 -17.99 1.55 2.88
CA VAL A 355 -19.15 2.45 2.87
C VAL A 355 -20.10 2.11 1.72
N LEU A 356 -19.56 1.96 0.50
CA LEU A 356 -20.35 1.67 -0.69
C LEU A 356 -21.18 0.39 -0.54
N TRP A 357 -20.56 -0.72 -0.13
CA TRP A 357 -21.24 -2.00 0.02
C TRP A 357 -22.15 -2.03 1.24
N GLY A 358 -21.83 -1.29 2.30
CA GLY A 358 -22.74 -1.07 3.43
C GLY A 358 -24.04 -0.38 3.03
N VAL A 359 -23.95 0.69 2.22
CA VAL A 359 -25.14 1.39 1.67
C VAL A 359 -25.95 0.45 0.78
N ILE A 360 -25.29 -0.33 -0.08
CA ILE A 360 -25.97 -1.28 -0.97
C ILE A 360 -26.65 -2.40 -0.17
N ALA A 361 -26.03 -2.88 0.92
CA ALA A 361 -26.61 -3.90 1.79
C ALA A 361 -27.88 -3.40 2.49
N ASP A 362 -27.89 -2.15 2.98
CA ASP A 362 -29.09 -1.55 3.59
C ASP A 362 -30.18 -1.24 2.56
N ALA A 363 -29.81 -0.86 1.33
CA ALA A 363 -30.77 -0.44 0.30
C ALA A 363 -31.40 -1.59 -0.51
N LEU A 364 -30.64 -2.65 -0.79
CA LEU A 364 -31.10 -3.76 -1.64
C LEU A 364 -31.29 -5.05 -0.86
N ASP A 365 -30.21 -5.52 -0.22
CA ASP A 365 -30.09 -6.68 0.70
C ASP A 365 -28.61 -7.12 0.72
N LEU A 366 -28.21 -7.85 1.76
CA LEU A 366 -26.86 -8.39 1.97
C LEU A 366 -26.41 -9.31 0.81
N ARG A 367 -27.34 -10.07 0.23
CA ARG A 367 -27.07 -10.92 -0.95
C ARG A 367 -26.53 -10.10 -2.12
N TRP A 368 -27.16 -8.98 -2.44
CA TRP A 368 -26.76 -8.14 -3.58
C TRP A 368 -25.46 -7.38 -3.30
N ALA A 369 -25.21 -7.02 -2.03
CA ALA A 369 -23.94 -6.48 -1.59
C ALA A 369 -22.75 -7.45 -1.72
N MET A 370 -22.99 -8.75 -1.97
CA MET A 370 -21.95 -9.73 -2.28
C MET A 370 -21.89 -10.12 -3.76
N VAL A 371 -23.06 -10.28 -4.41
CA VAL A 371 -23.14 -10.73 -5.81
C VAL A 371 -22.66 -9.64 -6.78
N ILE A 372 -23.08 -8.38 -6.59
CA ILE A 372 -22.66 -7.26 -7.45
C ILE A 372 -21.14 -7.09 -7.47
N PRO A 373 -20.43 -7.01 -6.31
CA PRO A 373 -18.98 -6.89 -6.33
C PRO A 373 -18.29 -8.13 -6.88
N ALA A 374 -18.81 -9.34 -6.64
CA ALA A 374 -18.26 -10.55 -7.22
C ALA A 374 -18.32 -10.54 -8.76
N VAL A 375 -19.46 -10.18 -9.34
CA VAL A 375 -19.61 -10.05 -10.80
C VAL A 375 -18.67 -8.97 -11.34
N ALA A 376 -18.60 -7.80 -10.68
CA ALA A 376 -17.71 -6.73 -11.08
C ALA A 376 -16.23 -7.17 -11.04
N MET A 377 -15.80 -7.88 -9.98
CA MET A 377 -14.45 -8.43 -9.88
C MET A 377 -14.12 -9.42 -10.99
N ALA A 378 -15.06 -10.32 -11.33
CA ALA A 378 -14.87 -11.26 -12.42
C ALA A 378 -14.69 -10.52 -13.75
N LEU A 379 -15.55 -9.56 -14.07
CA LEU A 379 -15.45 -8.74 -15.28
C LEU A 379 -14.13 -7.96 -15.34
N ILE A 380 -13.73 -7.37 -14.21
CA ILE A 380 -12.46 -6.64 -14.09
C ILE A 380 -11.28 -7.58 -14.28
N ALA A 381 -11.33 -8.82 -13.76
CA ALA A 381 -10.26 -9.79 -13.93
C ALA A 381 -10.03 -10.10 -15.42
N PHE A 382 -11.10 -10.26 -16.20
CA PHE A 382 -11.01 -10.44 -17.66
C PHE A 382 -10.53 -9.16 -18.37
N TYR A 383 -11.11 -8.01 -18.05
CA TYR A 383 -10.70 -6.73 -18.64
C TYR A 383 -9.22 -6.41 -18.39
N ALA A 384 -8.73 -6.69 -17.17
CA ALA A 384 -7.37 -6.41 -16.76
C ALA A 384 -6.33 -7.20 -17.55
N VAL A 385 -6.65 -8.42 -18.01
CA VAL A 385 -5.78 -9.23 -18.87
C VAL A 385 -5.45 -8.49 -20.17
N TYR A 386 -6.45 -7.90 -20.81
CA TYR A 386 -6.30 -7.26 -22.12
C TYR A 386 -5.79 -5.81 -22.03
N LYS A 387 -6.33 -5.01 -21.09
CA LYS A 387 -6.08 -3.56 -21.06
C LYS A 387 -5.08 -3.13 -20.00
N LEU A 388 -4.86 -3.94 -18.98
CA LEU A 388 -3.96 -3.60 -17.87
C LEU A 388 -2.89 -4.68 -17.60
N PRO A 389 -2.27 -5.35 -18.60
CA PRO A 389 -1.35 -6.46 -18.34
C PRO A 389 -0.20 -6.02 -17.44
N LEU A 390 0.16 -6.82 -16.44
CA LEU A 390 1.39 -6.56 -15.70
C LEU A 390 2.58 -6.95 -16.56
N THR A 391 3.62 -6.11 -16.54
CA THR A 391 4.87 -6.41 -17.25
C THR A 391 5.53 -7.65 -16.63
N GLU A 392 5.71 -8.68 -17.45
CA GLU A 392 6.41 -9.90 -17.04
C GLU A 392 7.92 -9.73 -17.09
N ARG A 393 8.41 -8.92 -18.04
CA ARG A 393 9.82 -8.54 -18.17
C ARG A 393 10.28 -7.77 -16.93
N GLN A 394 11.35 -8.24 -16.28
CA GLN A 394 12.03 -7.47 -15.25
C GLN A 394 12.63 -6.21 -15.91
N LEU A 395 12.20 -5.06 -15.44
CA LEU A 395 12.80 -3.78 -15.80
C LEU A 395 14.05 -3.62 -14.95
N ASP A 396 15.19 -3.39 -15.60
CA ASP A 396 16.44 -3.11 -14.90
C ASP A 396 16.40 -1.68 -14.33
N VAL A 397 16.01 -1.59 -13.06
CA VAL A 397 15.91 -0.33 -12.31
C VAL A 397 17.18 -0.03 -11.52
N THR A 398 18.30 -0.70 -11.83
CA THR A 398 19.60 -0.46 -11.21
C THR A 398 20.07 0.95 -11.53
N PRO A 399 20.64 1.70 -10.55
CA PRO A 399 21.19 3.02 -10.79
C PRO A 399 22.22 2.98 -11.92
N ALA A 400 22.07 3.87 -12.89
CA ALA A 400 23.00 4.00 -14.00
C ALA A 400 23.09 5.47 -14.43
N SER A 401 24.31 5.96 -14.63
CA SER A 401 24.56 7.25 -15.27
C SER A 401 24.76 7.06 -16.77
N VAL A 402 24.15 7.93 -17.56
CA VAL A 402 24.30 8.00 -19.04
C VAL A 402 25.03 9.27 -19.45
N TRP A 403 25.13 10.22 -18.52
CA TRP A 403 25.48 11.59 -18.84
C TRP A 403 26.91 11.82 -18.39
N ASN A 404 27.64 12.60 -19.19
CA ASN A 404 28.90 13.18 -18.76
C ASN A 404 28.65 14.06 -17.52
N GLU A 405 29.70 14.36 -16.76
CA GLU A 405 29.57 15.26 -15.61
C GLU A 405 28.89 16.57 -16.05
N PRO A 406 27.82 16.98 -15.35
CA PRO A 406 27.15 18.22 -15.69
C PRO A 406 28.15 19.39 -15.55
N PRO A 407 28.05 20.42 -16.39
CA PRO A 407 28.92 21.59 -16.27
C PRO A 407 28.77 22.22 -14.87
N GLU A 408 29.84 22.86 -14.37
CA GLU A 408 29.74 23.66 -13.14
C GLU A 408 28.58 24.65 -13.27
N GLY A 409 27.67 24.59 -12.31
CA GLY A 409 26.38 25.25 -12.38
C GLY A 409 26.19 26.37 -11.36
N PRO A 410 25.06 27.07 -11.45
CA PRO A 410 24.64 28.11 -10.51
C PRO A 410 24.32 27.55 -9.12
N ASP A 411 23.83 28.38 -8.19
CA ASP A 411 23.48 27.93 -6.83
C ASP A 411 22.38 26.85 -6.88
N GLU A 412 22.40 25.90 -5.95
CA GLU A 412 21.53 24.70 -5.98
C GLU A 412 20.03 25.02 -6.03
N LYS A 413 19.65 26.21 -5.55
CA LYS A 413 18.27 26.69 -5.45
C LYS A 413 17.82 27.55 -6.63
N ASP A 414 18.73 27.89 -7.54
CA ASP A 414 18.37 28.72 -8.69
C ASP A 414 17.33 28.04 -9.57
N GLY A 415 16.47 28.90 -10.14
CA GLY A 415 15.10 28.65 -10.57
C GLY A 415 14.88 27.58 -11.63
N PRO A 416 13.78 27.63 -12.40
CA PRO A 416 13.51 26.57 -13.35
C PRO A 416 14.64 26.45 -14.36
N VAL A 417 15.13 25.22 -14.54
CA VAL A 417 16.21 24.89 -15.47
C VAL A 417 15.58 24.30 -16.72
N LEU A 418 15.70 25.02 -17.84
CA LEU A 418 15.31 24.53 -19.16
C LEU A 418 16.51 23.83 -19.79
N VAL A 419 16.36 22.55 -20.09
CA VAL A 419 17.36 21.78 -20.83
C VAL A 419 16.86 21.58 -22.24
N THR A 420 17.71 21.90 -23.22
CA THR A 420 17.42 21.70 -24.64
C THR A 420 18.44 20.77 -25.26
N LEU A 421 17.98 19.80 -26.06
CA LEU A 421 18.82 18.90 -26.83
C LEU A 421 18.43 19.01 -28.30
N GLU A 422 19.41 19.32 -29.15
CA GLU A 422 19.24 19.37 -30.60
C GLU A 422 19.69 18.04 -31.21
N TRP A 423 18.80 17.41 -31.96
CA TRP A 423 19.00 16.10 -32.59
C TRP A 423 18.91 16.25 -34.11
N ARG A 424 19.86 15.69 -34.86
CA ARG A 424 19.78 15.54 -36.31
C ARG A 424 19.38 14.10 -36.66
N VAL A 425 18.32 13.95 -37.44
CA VAL A 425 17.70 12.65 -37.75
C VAL A 425 17.38 12.55 -39.23
N SER A 426 17.84 11.47 -39.86
CA SER A 426 17.56 11.19 -41.26
C SER A 426 16.07 10.94 -41.52
N GLU A 427 15.59 11.28 -42.71
CA GLU A 427 14.17 11.22 -43.07
C GLU A 427 13.56 9.81 -42.88
N GLU A 428 14.35 8.76 -43.13
CA GLU A 428 13.96 7.35 -42.96
C GLU A 428 13.68 6.97 -41.49
N ASN A 429 14.35 7.64 -40.54
CA ASN A 429 14.28 7.31 -39.12
C ASN A 429 13.29 8.19 -38.34
N VAL A 430 12.75 9.25 -38.93
CA VAL A 430 11.90 10.25 -38.25
C VAL A 430 10.77 9.62 -37.43
N THR A 431 10.01 8.70 -38.01
CA THR A 431 8.87 8.06 -37.32
C THR A 431 9.34 7.22 -36.14
N GLN A 432 10.39 6.41 -36.32
CA GLN A 432 10.94 5.55 -35.27
C GLN A 432 11.58 6.39 -34.15
N PHE A 433 12.24 7.49 -34.52
CA PHE A 433 12.85 8.43 -33.57
C PHE A 433 11.77 9.12 -32.74
N ALA A 434 10.71 9.65 -33.36
CA ALA A 434 9.59 10.26 -32.64
C ALA A 434 8.96 9.28 -31.63
N GLU A 435 8.75 8.02 -32.01
CA GLU A 435 8.27 6.97 -31.11
C GLU A 435 9.24 6.66 -29.96
N ALA A 436 10.54 6.60 -30.24
CA ALA A 436 11.59 6.42 -29.24
C ALA A 436 11.61 7.60 -28.25
N MET A 437 11.51 8.83 -28.76
CA MET A 437 11.49 10.05 -27.96
C MET A 437 10.27 10.16 -27.06
N GLN A 438 9.11 9.61 -27.43
CA GLN A 438 7.98 9.50 -26.49
C GLN A 438 8.31 8.67 -25.23
N ARG A 439 9.22 7.67 -25.35
CA ARG A 439 9.71 6.91 -24.20
C ARG A 439 10.74 7.71 -23.41
N VAL A 440 11.63 8.45 -24.09
CA VAL A 440 12.57 9.39 -23.45
C VAL A 440 11.80 10.44 -22.65
N GLY A 441 10.79 11.08 -23.23
CA GLY A 441 9.97 12.08 -22.53
C GLY A 441 9.21 11.56 -21.31
N ARG A 442 8.83 10.29 -21.31
CA ARG A 442 8.30 9.63 -20.09
C ARG A 442 9.40 9.43 -19.05
N SER A 443 10.59 9.03 -19.46
CA SER A 443 11.77 8.94 -18.59
C SER A 443 12.13 10.29 -17.97
N ARG A 444 12.19 11.39 -18.75
CA ARG A 444 12.49 12.75 -18.26
C ARG A 444 11.49 13.20 -17.19
N ARG A 445 10.19 13.03 -17.44
CA ARG A 445 9.14 13.38 -16.46
C ARG A 445 9.19 12.50 -15.22
N ARG A 446 9.45 11.21 -15.38
CA ARG A 446 9.58 10.25 -14.26
C ARG A 446 10.74 10.61 -13.33
N THR A 447 11.84 11.13 -13.87
CA THR A 447 13.08 11.41 -13.13
C THR A 447 13.17 12.82 -12.57
N GLY A 448 12.31 13.76 -12.99
CA GLY A 448 12.30 15.10 -12.39
C GLY A 448 11.59 16.18 -13.19
N ALA A 449 11.51 16.03 -14.52
CA ALA A 449 11.01 17.10 -15.37
C ALA A 449 9.51 17.38 -15.13
N SER A 450 9.16 18.66 -14.98
CA SER A 450 7.76 19.12 -14.88
C SER A 450 7.09 19.17 -16.24
N MET A 451 7.85 19.50 -17.29
CA MET A 451 7.41 19.60 -18.67
C MET A 451 8.42 18.90 -19.58
N TRP A 452 7.94 18.32 -20.68
CA TRP A 452 8.75 17.76 -21.74
C TRP A 452 8.06 17.97 -23.08
N GLY A 453 8.82 18.33 -24.12
CA GLY A 453 8.36 18.48 -25.50
C GLY A 453 9.42 18.03 -26.49
N LEU A 454 8.96 17.65 -27.68
CA LEU A 454 9.79 17.41 -28.86
C LEU A 454 9.20 18.21 -30.00
N PHE A 455 10.00 19.09 -30.57
CA PHE A 455 9.63 19.96 -31.68
C PHE A 455 10.44 19.57 -32.91
N ARG A 456 9.82 19.62 -34.09
CA ARG A 456 10.52 19.49 -35.37
C ARG A 456 10.68 20.89 -35.94
N ASP A 457 11.88 21.21 -36.40
CA ASP A 457 12.12 22.49 -37.05
C ASP A 457 11.35 22.57 -38.37
N ALA A 458 10.71 23.72 -38.61
CA ALA A 458 9.88 23.92 -39.80
C ALA A 458 10.72 24.29 -41.03
N GLU A 459 11.88 24.90 -40.83
CA GLU A 459 12.83 25.31 -41.87
C GLU A 459 13.84 24.20 -42.16
N ALA A 460 14.15 23.37 -41.17
CA ALA A 460 15.08 22.23 -41.28
C ALA A 460 14.44 20.92 -40.78
N PRO A 461 13.69 20.18 -41.63
CA PRO A 461 12.92 19.01 -41.22
C PRO A 461 13.73 17.85 -40.60
N GLU A 462 15.04 17.83 -40.76
CA GLU A 462 16.00 16.91 -40.15
C GLU A 462 16.34 17.25 -38.69
N LEU A 463 16.02 18.45 -38.22
CA LEU A 463 16.31 18.92 -36.87
C LEU A 463 15.13 18.74 -35.92
N PHE A 464 15.42 18.13 -34.78
CA PHE A 464 14.48 17.95 -33.68
C PHE A 464 15.02 18.58 -32.40
N LEU A 465 14.20 19.41 -31.76
CA LEU A 465 14.51 20.04 -30.48
C LEU A 465 13.73 19.35 -29.35
N GLU A 466 14.43 18.60 -28.51
CA GLU A 466 13.90 18.13 -27.24
C GLU A 466 14.03 19.25 -26.20
N THR A 467 12.96 19.53 -25.47
CA THR A 467 12.98 20.48 -24.35
C THR A 467 12.37 19.88 -23.10
N PHE A 468 12.97 20.14 -21.94
CA PHE A 468 12.34 19.82 -20.66
C PHE A 468 12.76 20.76 -19.54
N VAL A 469 11.86 20.93 -18.57
CA VAL A 469 12.03 21.90 -17.47
C VAL A 469 12.12 21.16 -16.14
N LEU A 470 13.10 21.53 -15.31
CA LEU A 470 13.24 21.10 -13.92
C LEU A 470 12.96 22.27 -12.99
N ALA A 471 12.58 21.96 -11.75
CA ALA A 471 12.19 22.99 -10.79
C ALA A 471 13.37 23.84 -10.29
N THR A 472 14.55 23.22 -10.15
CA THR A 472 15.77 23.84 -9.64
C THR A 472 17.01 23.17 -10.23
N TRP A 473 18.18 23.82 -10.10
CA TRP A 473 19.47 23.20 -10.41
C TRP A 473 19.74 21.93 -9.61
N GLN A 474 19.38 21.89 -8.33
CA GLN A 474 19.50 20.67 -7.52
C GLN A 474 18.65 19.50 -8.06
N GLU A 475 17.43 19.78 -8.56
CA GLU A 475 16.57 18.74 -9.16
C GLU A 475 17.19 18.23 -10.48
N HIS A 476 17.87 19.09 -11.24
CA HIS A 476 18.66 18.72 -12.42
C HIS A 476 19.82 17.79 -12.06
N LEU A 477 20.64 18.16 -11.06
CA LEU A 477 21.75 17.33 -10.60
C LEU A 477 21.28 15.96 -10.09
N ARG A 478 20.18 15.91 -9.34
CA ARG A 478 19.58 14.63 -8.89
C ARG A 478 19.08 13.79 -10.05
N GLN A 479 18.49 14.40 -11.07
CA GLN A 479 18.09 13.70 -12.29
C GLN A 479 19.30 13.04 -12.98
N HIS A 480 20.43 13.74 -13.05
CA HIS A 480 21.68 13.25 -13.64
C HIS A 480 22.33 12.15 -12.81
N LEU A 481 22.51 12.39 -11.51
CA LEU A 481 23.43 11.60 -10.67
C LEU A 481 22.73 10.48 -9.90
N GLU A 482 21.49 10.67 -9.48
CA GLU A 482 20.84 9.79 -8.50
C GLU A 482 19.66 8.99 -9.06
N ARG A 483 18.98 9.54 -10.07
CA ARG A 483 17.65 9.05 -10.48
C ARG A 483 17.63 8.22 -11.75
N GLY A 484 18.71 8.26 -12.54
CA GLY A 484 18.87 7.47 -13.76
C GLY A 484 18.92 5.97 -13.49
N THR A 485 18.29 5.18 -14.36
CA THR A 485 18.29 3.71 -14.30
C THR A 485 18.76 3.07 -15.60
N ALA A 486 19.22 1.81 -15.55
CA ALA A 486 19.59 1.03 -16.74
C ALA A 486 18.49 1.04 -17.84
N VAL A 487 17.21 1.01 -17.46
CA VAL A 487 16.09 1.17 -18.41
C VAL A 487 16.06 2.55 -19.06
N ASP A 488 16.35 3.61 -18.31
CA ASP A 488 16.42 4.96 -18.86
C ASP A 488 17.60 5.11 -19.84
N VAL A 489 18.72 4.43 -19.55
CA VAL A 489 19.89 4.35 -20.44
C VAL A 489 19.52 3.72 -21.77
N ASN A 490 18.90 2.54 -21.74
CA ASN A 490 18.53 1.81 -22.94
C ASN A 490 17.52 2.58 -23.82
N VAL A 491 16.58 3.29 -23.20
CA VAL A 491 15.61 4.11 -23.92
C VAL A 491 16.27 5.32 -24.59
N GLN A 492 17.23 5.94 -23.93
CA GLN A 492 18.00 7.05 -24.49
C GLN A 492 18.96 6.57 -25.59
N GLN A 493 19.63 5.44 -25.38
CA GLN A 493 20.53 4.85 -26.37
C GLN A 493 19.78 4.53 -27.66
N ARG A 494 18.57 3.97 -27.57
CA ARG A 494 17.76 3.71 -28.77
C ARG A 494 17.42 4.98 -29.56
N ALA A 495 17.25 6.13 -28.90
CA ALA A 495 17.04 7.40 -29.58
C ALA A 495 18.35 7.90 -30.24
N ARG A 496 19.50 7.73 -29.56
CA ARG A 496 20.83 8.04 -30.12
C ARG A 496 21.16 7.18 -31.34
N ASP A 497 20.88 5.88 -31.31
CA ASP A 497 21.13 4.98 -32.43
C ASP A 497 20.32 5.32 -33.69
N LEU A 498 19.25 6.12 -33.55
CA LEU A 498 18.40 6.59 -34.65
C LEU A 498 18.78 8.01 -35.12
N ALA A 499 19.63 8.71 -34.37
CA ALA A 499 20.16 10.02 -34.72
C ALA A 499 21.49 9.87 -35.48
N GLU A 500 21.84 10.88 -36.26
CA GLU A 500 23.09 10.89 -37.04
C GLU A 500 24.32 11.17 -36.17
N GLU A 501 24.13 11.98 -35.12
CA GLU A 501 25.19 12.44 -34.22
C GLU A 501 24.67 12.57 -32.78
N ASP A 502 25.61 12.67 -31.82
CA ASP A 502 25.27 12.93 -30.43
C ASP A 502 24.64 14.33 -30.30
N PRO A 503 23.56 14.48 -29.52
CA PRO A 503 22.82 15.74 -29.48
C PRO A 503 23.61 16.85 -28.77
N THR A 504 23.43 18.07 -29.25
CA THR A 504 24.00 19.24 -28.57
C THR A 504 23.12 19.63 -27.39
N VAL A 505 23.66 19.58 -26.17
CA VAL A 505 22.93 19.88 -24.92
C VAL A 505 23.21 21.30 -24.46
N ARG A 506 22.15 22.05 -24.11
CA ARG A 506 22.26 23.35 -23.45
C ARG A 506 21.43 23.39 -22.17
N HIS A 507 21.97 24.06 -21.15
CA HIS A 507 21.32 24.28 -19.86
C HIS A 507 21.03 25.78 -19.72
N LEU A 508 19.76 26.14 -19.66
CA LEU A 508 19.27 27.51 -19.59
C LEU A 508 18.62 27.72 -18.22
N ILE A 509 19.08 28.74 -17.49
CA ILE A 509 18.57 29.09 -16.17
C ILE A 509 17.58 30.24 -16.33
N TRP A 510 16.46 30.17 -15.60
CA TRP A 510 15.47 31.24 -15.59
C TRP A 510 16.09 32.57 -15.16
N ALA A 511 15.95 33.60 -16.01
CA ALA A 511 16.59 34.90 -15.80
C ALA A 511 15.62 36.01 -15.36
N VAL A 512 14.33 35.95 -15.71
CA VAL A 512 13.32 36.98 -15.42
C VAL A 512 11.94 36.36 -15.26
#